data_AF-H3ALT3-F1
#
_entry.id   AF-H3ALT3-F1
#
_cell.length_a   1.000
_cell.length_b   1.000
_cell.length_c   1.000
_cell.angle_alpha   90.00
_cell.angle_beta   90.00
_cell.angle_gamma   90.00
#
_symmetry.space_group_name_H-M   'P 1'
#
loop_
_entity.id
_entity.type
_entity.pdbx_description
1 polymer ?
#
loop_
_entity_poly.entity_id
_entity_poly.type
_entity_poly.pdbx_seq_one_letter_code
_entity_poly.pdbx_strand_id
1 'polypeptide(L)'
;TSILNEFVELTPCVTPGNVSRGGMAALRDFRCNNDIVIKSADKGSAIVVWGKSDYIVEANKQLLDSSTYRKDDEDKIKQYNEDTCSFVFYGWTQGIINQETCESMIIKEPSPGRLHLLSKIHKDKTRCPRRPIVSGSGSCMEGISRHMDMCLKGIIAAVPAHLRDTFHF
;
A
#
# COMPACT_ATOMS: atom_id res chain seq x y z
N THR A 1 -20.51 -44.61 1.12
CA THR A 1 -21.79 -43.96 0.75
C THR A 1 -22.06 -42.87 1.78
N SER A 2 -22.05 -41.58 1.53
CA SER A 2 -21.78 -40.81 0.32
C SER A 2 -21.50 -39.35 0.75
N ILE A 3 -20.23 -38.97 0.94
CA ILE A 3 -19.81 -37.55 0.94
C ILE A 3 -20.02 -36.94 -0.46
N LEU A 4 -20.19 -37.82 -1.47
CA LEU A 4 -20.53 -37.47 -2.84
C LEU A 4 -21.98 -37.00 -3.00
N ASN A 5 -22.89 -37.29 -2.07
CA ASN A 5 -24.29 -36.86 -2.19
C ASN A 5 -24.50 -35.40 -1.75
N GLU A 6 -23.62 -34.82 -0.93
CA GLU A 6 -23.71 -33.40 -0.56
C GLU A 6 -23.26 -32.46 -1.69
N PHE A 7 -22.50 -32.95 -2.68
CA PHE A 7 -22.06 -32.14 -3.82
C PHE A 7 -23.07 -32.10 -4.98
N VAL A 8 -24.10 -32.94 -4.97
CA VAL A 8 -25.06 -33.08 -6.08
C VAL A 8 -26.08 -31.93 -6.14
N GLU A 9 -26.26 -31.17 -5.05
CA GLU A 9 -27.23 -30.06 -5.04
C GLU A 9 -26.67 -28.71 -5.49
N LEU A 10 -25.38 -28.59 -5.79
CA LEU A 10 -24.81 -27.38 -6.38
C LEU A 10 -25.02 -27.37 -7.89
N THR A 11 -26.29 -27.39 -8.31
CA THR A 11 -26.60 -27.01 -9.69
C THR A 11 -26.28 -25.52 -9.85
N PRO A 12 -25.39 -25.14 -10.80
CA PRO A 12 -25.05 -23.75 -11.01
C PRO A 12 -26.30 -22.99 -11.46
N CYS A 13 -26.91 -22.27 -10.53
CA CYS A 13 -27.97 -21.32 -10.84
C CYS A 13 -27.34 -20.24 -11.73
N VAL A 14 -27.95 -20.01 -12.89
CA VAL A 14 -27.56 -18.95 -13.83
C VAL A 14 -28.01 -17.60 -13.25
N THR A 15 -27.46 -17.23 -12.10
CA THR A 15 -27.34 -15.83 -11.70
C THR A 15 -26.06 -15.30 -12.32
N PRO A 16 -26.00 -14.03 -12.78
CA PRO A 16 -24.74 -13.44 -13.22
C PRO A 16 -23.80 -13.32 -12.01
N GLY A 17 -22.97 -14.32 -11.80
CA GLY A 17 -22.01 -14.41 -10.69
C GLY A 17 -21.85 -15.82 -10.12
N ASN A 18 -20.63 -16.15 -9.69
CA ASN A 18 -20.28 -17.38 -8.97
C ASN A 18 -20.61 -17.33 -7.45
N VAL A 19 -21.28 -16.26 -7.01
CA VAL A 19 -21.66 -16.05 -5.60
C VAL A 19 -23.17 -15.84 -5.53
N SER A 20 -23.82 -16.56 -4.62
CA SER A 20 -25.27 -16.42 -4.40
C SER A 20 -25.62 -15.03 -3.87
N ARG A 21 -26.89 -14.62 -4.02
CA ARG A 21 -27.38 -13.34 -3.46
C ARG A 21 -27.12 -13.23 -1.95
N GLY A 22 -27.34 -14.32 -1.21
CA GLY A 22 -27.03 -14.39 0.23
C GLY A 22 -25.53 -14.28 0.51
N GLY A 23 -24.68 -14.95 -0.27
CA GLY A 23 -23.23 -14.82 -0.15
C GLY A 23 -22.74 -13.39 -0.44
N MET A 24 -23.31 -12.73 -1.44
CA MET A 24 -23.01 -11.33 -1.74
C MET A 24 -23.45 -10.38 -0.61
N ALA A 25 -24.60 -10.63 0.01
CA ALA A 25 -25.04 -9.88 1.18
C ALA A 25 -24.08 -10.08 2.36
N ALA A 26 -23.72 -11.34 2.68
CA ALA A 26 -22.77 -11.65 3.73
C ALA A 26 -21.37 -11.03 3.49
N LEU A 27 -20.88 -11.01 2.24
CA LEU A 27 -19.62 -10.34 1.89
C LEU A 27 -19.70 -8.82 2.04
N ARG A 28 -20.85 -8.21 1.75
CA ARG A 28 -21.08 -6.78 2.00
C ARG A 28 -21.07 -6.49 3.49
N ASP A 29 -21.77 -7.30 4.28
CA ASP A 29 -21.79 -7.17 5.73
C ASP A 29 -20.39 -7.36 6.32
N PHE A 30 -19.65 -8.37 5.84
CA PHE A 30 -18.27 -8.63 6.23
C PHE A 30 -17.34 -7.46 5.88
N ARG A 31 -17.51 -6.85 4.70
CA ARG A 31 -16.75 -5.66 4.28
C ARG A 31 -17.09 -4.42 5.11
N CYS A 32 -18.35 -4.28 5.54
CA CYS A 32 -18.83 -3.16 6.35
C CYS A 32 -18.54 -3.31 7.85
N ASN A 33 -18.03 -4.47 8.27
CA ASN A 33 -17.66 -4.70 9.67
C ASN A 33 -16.44 -3.85 10.05
N ASN A 34 -16.67 -2.85 10.91
CA ASN A 34 -15.65 -1.91 11.37
C ASN A 34 -14.74 -2.45 12.47
N ASP A 35 -15.02 -3.64 13.00
CA ASP A 35 -14.23 -4.29 14.06
C ASP A 35 -13.12 -5.17 13.49
N ILE A 36 -13.08 -5.36 12.17
CA ILE A 36 -12.06 -6.16 11.50
C ILE A 36 -11.20 -5.37 10.52
N VAL A 37 -9.97 -5.83 10.32
CA VAL A 37 -9.05 -5.33 9.30
C VAL A 37 -8.65 -6.48 8.39
N ILE A 38 -8.87 -6.31 7.09
CA ILE A 38 -8.54 -7.31 6.07
C ILE A 38 -7.31 -6.82 5.29
N LYS A 39 -6.24 -7.62 5.28
CA LYS A 39 -4.99 -7.32 4.55
C LYS A 39 -4.47 -8.56 3.84
N SER A 40 -3.72 -8.35 2.76
CA SER A 40 -2.92 -9.40 2.16
C SER A 40 -1.75 -9.78 3.09
N ALA A 41 -1.35 -11.05 3.03
CA ALA A 41 -0.10 -11.49 3.63
C ALA A 41 1.10 -10.92 2.86
N ASP A 42 2.21 -10.69 3.57
CA ASP A 42 3.48 -10.24 2.97
C ASP A 42 4.02 -11.25 1.94
N LYS A 43 3.77 -12.54 2.14
CA LYS A 43 4.10 -13.63 1.21
C LYS A 43 3.06 -14.75 1.27
N GLY A 44 2.92 -15.49 0.17
CA GLY A 44 2.12 -16.72 0.12
C GLY A 44 0.66 -16.55 -0.30
N SER A 45 0.30 -15.43 -0.96
CA SER A 45 -1.01 -15.18 -1.57
C SER A 45 -2.22 -15.43 -0.66
N ALA A 46 -2.05 -15.22 0.65
CA ALA A 46 -3.10 -15.42 1.64
C ALA A 46 -3.74 -14.10 2.06
N ILE A 47 -4.98 -14.17 2.54
CA ILE A 47 -5.71 -13.07 3.16
C ILE A 47 -5.66 -13.26 4.67
N VAL A 48 -5.37 -12.19 5.40
CA VAL A 48 -5.35 -12.17 6.86
C VAL A 48 -6.45 -11.25 7.36
N VAL A 49 -7.30 -11.80 8.22
CA VAL A 49 -8.37 -11.08 8.91
C VAL A 49 -7.93 -10.85 10.35
N TRP A 50 -8.06 -9.62 10.81
CA TRP A 50 -7.66 -9.20 12.14
C TRP A 50 -8.81 -8.57 12.90
N GLY A 51 -8.79 -8.68 14.22
CA GLY A 51 -9.45 -7.70 15.07
C GLY A 51 -8.77 -6.34 14.92
N LYS A 52 -9.56 -5.27 14.73
CA LYS A 52 -9.06 -3.91 14.56
C LYS A 52 -8.29 -3.42 15.79
N SER A 53 -8.73 -3.80 16.98
CA SER A 53 -8.03 -3.52 18.25
C SER A 53 -6.62 -4.10 18.24
N ASP A 54 -6.45 -5.37 17.92
CA ASP A 54 -5.14 -6.04 17.87
C ASP A 54 -4.22 -5.42 16.82
N TYR A 55 -4.79 -5.07 15.67
CA TYR A 55 -4.06 -4.39 14.60
C TYR A 55 -3.53 -3.02 15.06
N ILE A 56 -4.35 -2.24 15.78
CA ILE A 56 -3.95 -0.93 16.31
C ILE A 56 -2.88 -1.08 17.40
N VAL A 57 -3.02 -2.06 18.30
CA VAL A 57 -2.02 -2.34 19.34
C VAL A 57 -0.66 -2.68 18.72
N GLU A 58 -0.63 -3.55 17.72
CA GLU A 58 0.61 -3.92 17.03
C GLU A 58 1.19 -2.74 16.22
N ALA A 59 0.35 -1.91 15.60
CA ALA A 59 0.80 -0.71 14.89
C ALA A 59 1.43 0.30 15.85
N ASN A 60 0.79 0.56 16.99
CA ASN A 60 1.31 1.47 18.02
C ASN A 60 2.61 0.95 18.63
N LYS A 61 2.73 -0.37 18.86
CA LYS A 61 3.98 -0.98 19.33
C LYS A 61 5.16 -0.67 18.39
N GLN A 62 4.92 -0.63 17.08
CA GLN A 62 5.95 -0.30 16.10
C GLN A 62 6.20 1.21 16.00
N LEU A 63 5.15 2.03 16.05
CA LEU A 63 5.27 3.50 15.97
C LEU A 63 5.89 4.13 17.22
N LEU A 64 5.73 3.50 18.38
CA LEU A 64 6.27 3.98 19.66
C LEU A 64 7.71 3.52 19.91
N ASP A 65 8.31 2.76 19.00
CA ASP A 65 9.73 2.43 19.05
C ASP A 65 10.56 3.68 18.76
N SER A 66 11.08 4.30 19.83
CA SER A 66 11.88 5.52 19.78
C SER A 66 13.25 5.34 19.12
N SER A 67 13.69 4.10 18.89
CA SER A 67 14.90 3.83 18.11
C SER A 67 14.67 4.01 16.60
N THR A 68 13.41 3.87 16.16
CA THR A 68 13.04 3.93 14.75
C THR A 68 12.25 5.20 14.40
N TYR A 69 11.30 5.60 15.25
CA TYR A 69 10.39 6.71 14.99
C TYR A 69 10.48 7.77 16.09
N ARG A 70 10.27 9.03 15.70
CA ARG A 70 10.09 10.15 16.63
C ARG A 70 8.72 10.75 16.38
N LYS A 71 7.94 10.92 17.45
CA LYS A 71 6.67 11.63 17.39
C LYS A 71 6.95 13.13 17.22
N ASP A 72 6.31 13.74 16.23
CA ASP A 72 6.20 15.18 16.11
C ASP A 72 4.92 15.64 16.83
N ASP A 73 5.02 16.72 17.60
CA ASP A 73 3.89 17.28 18.35
C ASP A 73 3.02 18.22 17.49
N GLU A 74 3.56 18.68 16.35
CA GLU A 74 2.91 19.60 15.43
C GLU A 74 2.77 18.98 14.04
N ASP A 75 1.71 19.37 13.32
CA ASP A 75 1.54 19.00 11.92
C ASP A 75 2.49 19.82 11.03
N LYS A 76 3.53 19.15 10.54
CA LYS A 76 4.57 19.72 9.67
C LYS A 76 4.32 19.52 8.19
N ILE A 77 3.18 18.95 7.77
CA ILE A 77 2.90 18.65 6.36
C ILE A 77 3.03 19.90 5.49
N LYS A 78 2.49 21.03 5.96
CA LYS A 78 2.55 22.29 5.22
C LYS A 78 4.00 22.76 5.04
N GLN A 79 4.78 22.75 6.13
CA GLN A 79 6.19 23.11 6.11
C GLN A 79 6.97 22.22 5.13
N TYR A 80 6.82 20.90 5.23
CA TYR A 80 7.51 19.97 4.32
C TYR A 80 7.08 20.17 2.86
N ASN A 81 5.85 20.59 2.60
CA ASN A 81 5.39 20.90 1.25
C ASN A 81 6.01 22.19 0.72
N GLU A 82 6.11 23.22 1.55
CA GLU A 82 6.80 24.47 1.21
C GLU A 82 8.29 24.20 0.91
N ASP A 83 8.98 23.45 1.76
CA ASP A 83 10.37 23.05 1.57
C ASP A 83 10.55 22.27 0.26
N THR A 84 9.64 21.33 -0.02
CA THR A 84 9.66 20.54 -1.25
C THR A 84 9.44 21.42 -2.48
N CYS A 85 8.46 22.35 -2.44
CA CYS A 85 8.22 23.30 -3.51
C CYS A 85 9.45 24.18 -3.76
N SER A 86 10.05 24.73 -2.71
CA SER A 86 11.27 25.55 -2.81
C SER A 86 12.43 24.78 -3.44
N PHE A 87 12.60 23.51 -3.10
CA PHE A 87 13.63 22.66 -3.70
C PHE A 87 13.38 22.42 -5.20
N VAL A 88 12.14 22.11 -5.59
CA VAL A 88 11.78 21.90 -7.00
C VAL A 88 11.95 23.19 -7.81
N PHE A 89 11.48 24.32 -7.28
CA PHE A 89 11.65 25.63 -7.91
C PHE A 89 13.13 26.00 -8.07
N TYR A 90 13.95 25.72 -7.05
CA TYR A 90 15.39 25.92 -7.17
C TYR A 90 15.96 25.15 -8.36
N GLY A 91 15.64 23.86 -8.52
CA GLY A 91 16.06 23.06 -9.67
C GLY A 91 15.62 23.65 -11.02
N TRP A 92 14.42 24.20 -11.09
CA TRP A 92 13.93 24.89 -12.30
C TRP A 92 14.68 26.19 -12.58
N THR A 93 14.89 27.05 -11.56
CA THR A 93 15.63 28.32 -11.74
C THR A 93 17.09 28.11 -12.18
N GLN A 94 17.69 26.99 -11.80
CA GLN A 94 19.04 26.59 -12.23
C GLN A 94 19.05 25.95 -13.63
N GLY A 95 17.89 25.75 -14.27
CA GLY A 95 17.77 25.10 -15.56
C GLY A 95 18.02 23.58 -15.53
N ILE A 96 18.01 22.95 -14.35
CA ILE A 96 18.22 21.50 -14.20
C ILE A 96 17.01 20.72 -14.69
N ILE A 97 15.80 21.26 -14.45
CA ILE A 97 14.54 20.68 -14.89
C ILE A 97 13.75 21.71 -15.71
N ASN A 98 12.92 21.24 -16.64
CA ASN A 98 12.02 22.10 -17.41
C ASN A 98 10.75 22.46 -16.61
N GLN A 99 9.98 23.43 -17.10
CA GLN A 99 8.76 23.89 -16.45
C GLN A 99 7.73 22.78 -16.26
N GLU A 100 7.50 21.95 -17.28
CA GLU A 100 6.55 20.83 -17.21
C GLU A 100 6.91 19.84 -16.10
N THR A 101 8.19 19.50 -15.99
CA THR A 101 8.72 18.62 -14.94
C THR A 101 8.51 19.24 -13.56
N CYS A 102 8.84 20.53 -13.41
CA CYS A 102 8.62 21.29 -12.18
C CYS A 102 7.14 21.24 -11.73
N GLU A 103 6.21 21.55 -12.63
CA GLU A 103 4.77 21.52 -12.36
C GLU A 103 4.29 20.10 -12.03
N SER A 104 4.82 19.07 -12.69
CA SER A 104 4.46 17.67 -12.43
C SER A 104 4.92 17.13 -11.08
N MET A 105 5.98 17.72 -10.51
CA MET A 105 6.54 17.30 -9.21
C MET A 105 5.80 17.92 -8.02
N ILE A 106 5.13 19.06 -8.21
CA ILE A 106 4.45 19.79 -7.14
C ILE A 106 3.09 19.18 -6.86
N ILE A 107 2.87 18.79 -5.61
CA ILE A 107 1.57 18.29 -5.15
C ILE A 107 0.79 19.43 -4.48
N LYS A 108 -0.41 19.69 -5.00
CA LYS A 108 -1.27 20.78 -4.52
C LYS A 108 -1.79 20.54 -3.11
N GLU A 109 -2.22 19.31 -2.83
CA GLU A 109 -2.81 18.92 -1.55
C GLU A 109 -2.09 17.68 -1.01
N PRO A 110 -0.97 17.86 -0.31
CA PRO A 110 -0.21 16.75 0.25
C PRO A 110 -0.97 16.10 1.41
N SER A 111 -0.83 14.78 1.52
CA SER A 111 -1.33 13.98 2.61
C SER A 111 -0.18 13.34 3.38
N PRO A 112 -0.35 13.06 4.69
CA PRO A 112 0.71 12.41 5.45
C PRO A 112 0.95 10.99 4.95
N GLY A 113 2.19 10.53 5.12
CA GLY A 113 2.52 9.13 4.89
C GLY A 113 1.66 8.20 5.74
N ARG A 114 1.21 7.09 5.16
CA ARG A 114 0.29 6.15 5.82
C ARG A 114 1.02 4.87 6.21
N LEU A 115 1.09 4.62 7.52
CA LEU A 115 1.56 3.33 8.02
C LEU A 115 0.46 2.27 7.89
N HIS A 116 0.81 1.13 7.32
CA HIS A 116 -0.01 -0.08 7.39
C HIS A 116 0.87 -1.31 7.60
N LEU A 117 0.27 -2.37 8.12
CA LEU A 117 0.97 -3.59 8.47
C LEU A 117 0.63 -4.71 7.48
N LEU A 118 1.65 -5.45 7.06
CA LEU A 118 1.49 -6.71 6.32
C LEU A 118 1.91 -7.89 7.18
N SER A 119 1.14 -8.97 7.09
CA SER A 119 1.30 -10.15 7.94
C SER A 119 2.35 -11.12 7.36
N LYS A 120 3.44 -11.38 8.09
CA LYS A 120 4.48 -12.35 7.72
C LYS A 120 4.13 -13.76 8.21
N ILE A 121 2.99 -14.29 7.76
CA ILE A 121 2.48 -15.62 8.16
C ILE A 121 3.43 -16.79 7.84
N HIS A 122 4.37 -16.57 6.90
CA HIS A 122 5.40 -17.55 6.54
C HIS A 122 6.50 -17.69 7.59
N LYS A 123 6.65 -16.72 8.51
CA LYS A 123 7.63 -16.80 9.60
C LYS A 123 7.07 -17.54 10.81
N ASP A 124 5.82 -17.26 11.14
CA ASP A 124 5.09 -17.90 12.23
C ASP A 124 3.60 -17.76 11.90
N LYS A 125 2.83 -18.85 11.93
CA LYS A 125 1.39 -18.80 11.62
C LYS A 125 0.55 -18.35 12.82
N THR A 126 1.07 -18.53 14.03
CA THR A 126 0.35 -18.29 15.29
C THR A 126 0.46 -16.84 15.73
N ARG A 127 1.69 -16.33 15.94
CA ARG A 127 1.93 -14.92 16.27
C ARG A 127 1.86 -14.02 15.04
N CYS A 128 2.15 -14.60 13.87
CA CYS A 128 2.34 -13.96 12.59
C CYS A 128 2.94 -12.53 12.66
N PRO A 129 4.28 -12.41 12.83
CA PRO A 129 4.98 -11.13 12.87
C PRO A 129 4.57 -10.18 11.74
N ARG A 130 4.60 -8.86 12.00
CA ARG A 130 4.13 -7.87 11.03
C ARG A 130 5.28 -7.09 10.40
N ARG A 131 5.06 -6.64 9.17
CA ARG A 131 5.92 -5.70 8.45
C ARG A 131 5.27 -4.32 8.48
N PRO A 132 5.87 -3.30 9.12
CA PRO A 132 5.46 -1.93 8.88
C PRO A 132 5.79 -1.54 7.45
N ILE A 133 4.82 -0.93 6.77
CA ILE A 133 4.98 -0.29 5.47
C ILE A 133 4.50 1.15 5.61
N VAL A 134 5.36 2.10 5.27
CA VAL A 134 4.98 3.51 5.16
C VAL A 134 4.73 3.81 3.68
N SER A 135 3.49 4.11 3.33
CA SER A 135 3.14 4.58 2.00
C SER A 135 3.32 6.09 1.93
N GLY A 136 4.18 6.55 1.04
CA GLY A 136 4.36 7.98 0.70
C GLY A 136 3.43 8.45 -0.43
N SER A 137 2.43 7.66 -0.82
CA SER A 137 1.50 8.04 -1.88
C SER A 137 0.65 9.22 -1.45
N GLY A 138 0.61 10.26 -2.28
CA GLY A 138 0.00 11.55 -1.99
C GLY A 138 0.81 12.44 -1.05
N SER A 139 2.03 12.05 -0.63
CA SER A 139 2.88 12.88 0.23
C SER A 139 3.67 13.90 -0.59
N CYS A 140 4.10 15.00 0.04
CA CYS A 140 4.82 16.10 -0.63
C CYS A 140 5.96 15.64 -1.56
N MET A 141 6.67 14.57 -1.21
CA MET A 141 7.82 14.04 -1.98
C MET A 141 7.44 13.04 -3.09
N GLU A 142 6.16 12.68 -3.27
CA GLU A 142 5.77 11.67 -4.26
C GLU A 142 6.14 12.09 -5.69
N GLY A 143 5.94 13.37 -6.03
CA GLY A 143 6.25 13.89 -7.37
C GLY A 143 7.73 13.78 -7.71
N ILE A 144 8.61 14.16 -6.77
CA ILE A 144 10.06 13.99 -6.89
C ILE A 144 10.42 12.51 -7.03
N SER A 145 9.87 11.66 -6.17
CA SER A 145 10.13 10.20 -6.19
C SER A 145 9.74 9.58 -7.53
N ARG A 146 8.59 9.98 -8.08
CA ARG A 146 8.10 9.55 -9.38
C ARG A 146 9.03 9.98 -10.51
N HIS A 147 9.50 11.23 -10.49
CA HIS A 147 10.45 11.70 -11.49
C HIS A 147 11.78 10.93 -11.42
N MET A 148 12.30 10.73 -10.20
CA MET A 148 13.53 9.95 -10.00
C MET A 148 13.39 8.53 -10.54
N ASP A 149 12.25 7.86 -10.30
CA ASP A 149 11.95 6.54 -10.85
C ASP A 149 11.93 6.54 -12.39
N MET A 150 11.33 7.56 -13.03
CA MET A 150 11.35 7.69 -14.49
C MET A 150 12.77 7.83 -15.05
N CYS A 151 13.59 8.68 -14.44
CA CYS A 151 14.99 8.86 -14.84
C CYS A 151 15.78 7.54 -14.69
N LEU A 152 15.64 6.87 -13.55
CA LEU A 152 16.33 5.62 -13.26
C LEU A 152 15.92 4.50 -14.23
N LYS A 153 14.62 4.38 -14.56
CA LYS A 153 14.15 3.39 -15.54
C LYS A 153 14.79 3.58 -16.91
N GLY A 154 14.96 4.82 -17.37
CA GLY A 154 15.67 5.12 -18.62
C GLY A 154 17.12 4.64 -18.60
N ILE A 155 17.82 4.84 -17.48
CA ILE A 155 19.22 4.41 -17.31
C ILE A 155 19.32 2.89 -17.21
N ILE A 156 18.46 2.27 -16.39
CA ILE A 156 18.48 0.83 -16.14
C ILE A 156 18.25 0.03 -17.44
N ALA A 157 17.38 0.51 -18.32
CA ALA A 157 17.12 -0.13 -19.61
C ALA A 157 18.36 -0.19 -20.52
N ALA A 158 19.34 0.69 -20.32
CA ALA A 158 20.60 0.72 -21.07
C ALA A 158 21.70 -0.18 -20.48
N VAL A 159 21.49 -0.75 -19.28
CA VAL A 159 22.48 -1.59 -18.62
C VAL A 159 22.46 -3.00 -19.23
N PRO A 160 23.62 -3.56 -19.67
CA PRO A 160 23.67 -4.89 -20.30
C PRO A 160 23.14 -6.04 -19.43
N ALA A 161 23.23 -5.90 -18.11
CA ALA A 161 22.73 -6.86 -17.13
C ALA A 161 21.26 -6.66 -16.75
N HIS A 162 20.52 -5.80 -17.46
CA HIS A 162 19.10 -5.56 -17.19
C HIS A 162 18.26 -6.80 -17.49
N LEU A 163 17.79 -7.46 -16.44
CA LEU A 163 16.81 -8.55 -16.52
C LEU A 163 15.41 -7.96 -16.57
N ARG A 164 14.64 -8.28 -17.62
CA ARG A 164 13.24 -7.89 -17.75
C ARG A 164 12.37 -8.79 -16.86
N ASP A 165 11.36 -8.21 -16.22
CA ASP A 165 10.37 -9.00 -15.46
C ASP A 165 9.56 -9.90 -16.42
N THR A 166 9.06 -11.02 -15.91
CA THR A 166 8.21 -11.97 -16.64
C THR A 166 6.90 -11.33 -17.13
N PHE A 167 6.46 -10.24 -16.49
CA PHE A 167 5.26 -9.48 -16.84
C PHE A 167 5.53 -8.20 -17.65
N HIS A 168 6.76 -7.98 -18.13
CA HIS A 168 7.07 -6.90 -19.07
C HIS A 168 6.89 -7.39 -20.51
N PHE A 169 5.73 -7.11 -21.12
CA PHE A 169 5.42 -7.34 -22.54
C PHE A 169 5.72 -6.12 -23.41
#